data_AF-A0A2S5KPM8-F1
#
_entry.id   AF-A0A2S5KPM8-F1
#
_cell.length_a   1.000
_cell.length_b   1.000
_cell.length_c   1.000
_cell.angle_alpha   90.00
_cell.angle_beta   90.00
_cell.angle_gamma   90.00
#
_symmetry.space_group_name_H-M   'P 1'
#
loop_
_entity.id
_entity.type
_entity.pdbx_description
1 polymer ?
#
loop_
_entity_poly.entity_id
_entity_poly.type
_entity_poly.pdbx_seq_one_letter_code
_entity_poly.pdbx_strand_id
1 'polypeptide(L)'
;MLNYKGYRTGSQKKTIFGDFDIAEFLSSYSTLFRIMPEREAMVEMGGYDDGWEDVSKNYRESKSWQCEECKVSLLQNKRLLHTHHINGVKRDNKLSNLKALCLDCHRKQPKHDYMRVTHSDMQTIVRLRREQSLLNKSNWSDAFRMADKSVEGILFHYQKSGQQCPYVGYELTNEKNEVVGELELAWPAFKTGIAINHEIIEKANKLGWKVRSVGEEIRLMSNTKTWS
;
A
#
# COMPACT_ATOMS: atom_id res chain seq x y z
N MET A 1 -18.64 -1.76 4.96
CA MET A 1 -18.06 -3.08 4.65
C MET A 1 -17.07 -2.90 3.51
N LEU A 2 -15.80 -3.26 3.71
CA LEU A 2 -14.67 -2.96 2.81
C LEU A 2 -14.87 -3.56 1.41
N ASN A 3 -14.50 -2.86 0.33
CA ASN A 3 -14.62 -3.34 -1.06
C ASN A 3 -13.43 -4.24 -1.46
N TYR A 4 -13.20 -5.30 -0.69
CA TYR A 4 -12.08 -6.23 -0.88
C TYR A 4 -12.04 -6.81 -2.29
N LYS A 5 -10.89 -6.69 -2.99
CA LYS A 5 -10.71 -7.10 -4.40
C LYS A 5 -11.80 -6.62 -5.36
N GLY A 6 -12.46 -5.50 -5.06
CA GLY A 6 -13.58 -5.02 -5.86
C GLY A 6 -14.86 -5.85 -5.73
N TYR A 7 -15.05 -6.65 -4.67
CA TYR A 7 -16.21 -7.52 -4.45
C TYR A 7 -17.57 -6.82 -4.69
N ARG A 8 -17.71 -5.56 -4.33
CA ARG A 8 -18.96 -4.81 -4.53
C ARG A 8 -19.11 -4.33 -5.97
N THR A 9 -18.03 -4.01 -6.66
CA THR A 9 -17.99 -3.27 -7.93
C THR A 9 -17.69 -4.15 -9.15
N GLY A 10 -17.13 -5.33 -8.95
CA GLY A 10 -16.74 -6.29 -9.98
C GLY A 10 -17.83 -7.30 -10.34
N SER A 11 -17.65 -7.97 -11.48
CA SER A 11 -18.48 -9.08 -11.97
C SER A 11 -18.11 -10.42 -11.30
N GLN A 12 -16.93 -10.53 -10.69
CA GLN A 12 -16.36 -11.77 -10.15
C GLN A 12 -16.73 -12.04 -8.68
N LYS A 13 -17.93 -11.68 -8.24
CA LYS A 13 -18.33 -11.76 -6.82
C LYS A 13 -18.22 -13.18 -6.25
N LYS A 14 -18.72 -14.18 -6.98
CA LYS A 14 -18.69 -15.58 -6.54
C LYS A 14 -17.26 -16.09 -6.31
N THR A 15 -16.34 -15.72 -7.19
CA THR A 15 -14.91 -16.07 -7.09
C THR A 15 -14.29 -15.43 -5.85
N ILE A 16 -14.45 -14.11 -5.67
CA ILE A 16 -13.88 -13.40 -4.52
C ILE A 16 -14.43 -13.93 -3.18
N PHE A 17 -15.71 -14.34 -3.13
CA PHE A 17 -16.28 -14.96 -1.93
C PHE A 17 -15.73 -16.36 -1.67
N GLY A 18 -15.63 -17.19 -2.71
CA GLY A 18 -15.09 -18.55 -2.61
C GLY A 18 -13.61 -18.58 -2.22
N ASP A 19 -12.85 -17.59 -2.69
CA ASP A 19 -11.41 -17.46 -2.47
C ASP A 19 -11.08 -16.50 -1.30
N PHE A 20 -12.05 -16.21 -0.43
CA PHE A 20 -11.82 -15.30 0.69
C PHE A 20 -10.80 -15.87 1.67
N ASP A 21 -9.67 -15.18 1.81
CA ASP A 21 -8.64 -15.47 2.78
C ASP A 21 -8.53 -14.34 3.82
N ILE A 22 -8.62 -14.71 5.10
CA ILE A 22 -8.64 -13.75 6.20
C ILE A 22 -7.24 -13.16 6.49
N ALA A 23 -6.17 -13.91 6.23
CA ALA A 23 -4.81 -13.41 6.40
C ALA A 23 -4.51 -12.34 5.33
N GLU A 24 -4.89 -12.62 4.08
CA GLU A 24 -4.84 -11.67 2.95
C GLU A 24 -5.63 -10.41 3.24
N PHE A 25 -6.86 -10.56 3.73
CA PHE A 25 -7.70 -9.42 4.11
C PHE A 25 -7.03 -8.55 5.19
N LEU A 26 -6.57 -9.16 6.29
CA LEU A 26 -5.97 -8.43 7.41
C LEU A 26 -4.65 -7.74 7.02
N SER A 27 -3.84 -8.37 6.18
CA SER A 27 -2.62 -7.76 5.64
C SER A 27 -2.92 -6.58 4.72
N SER A 28 -3.90 -6.73 3.83
CA SER A 28 -4.29 -5.69 2.88
C SER A 28 -4.73 -4.41 3.59
N TYR A 29 -5.34 -4.54 4.76
CA TYR A 29 -5.78 -3.42 5.59
C TYR A 29 -4.88 -3.15 6.81
N SER A 30 -3.68 -3.76 6.88
CA SER A 30 -2.77 -3.68 8.04
C SER A 30 -2.44 -2.25 8.44
N THR A 31 -2.34 -1.33 7.48
CA THR A 31 -2.07 0.10 7.71
C THR A 31 -3.24 0.87 8.31
N LEU A 32 -4.46 0.31 8.33
CA LEU A 32 -5.64 0.92 8.94
C LEU A 32 -5.80 0.58 10.43
N PHE A 33 -5.11 -0.45 10.92
CA PHE A 33 -5.30 -0.93 12.29
C PHE A 33 -4.32 -0.25 13.25
N ARG A 34 -4.84 0.35 14.32
CA ARG A 34 -4.02 0.87 15.42
C ARG A 34 -3.43 -0.25 16.28
N ILE A 35 -4.19 -1.32 16.48
CA ILE A 35 -3.79 -2.53 17.22
C ILE A 35 -4.23 -3.72 16.37
N MET A 36 -3.29 -4.58 16.02
CA MET A 36 -3.55 -5.75 15.18
C MET A 36 -3.90 -6.98 16.02
N PRO A 37 -4.91 -7.77 15.63
CA PRO A 37 -5.14 -9.07 16.25
C PRO A 37 -3.95 -10.02 16.01
N GLU A 38 -3.55 -10.74 17.05
CA GLU A 38 -2.63 -11.87 16.94
C GLU A 38 -3.33 -13.06 16.26
N ARG A 39 -2.57 -13.85 15.48
CA ARG A 39 -3.02 -15.14 14.93
C ARG A 39 -1.82 -16.08 14.82
N GLU A 40 -1.98 -17.31 15.27
CA GLU A 40 -0.96 -18.36 15.10
C GLU A 40 -0.75 -18.75 13.62
N ALA A 41 -1.76 -18.58 12.76
CA ALA A 41 -1.71 -18.91 11.33
C ALA A 41 -0.88 -17.92 10.48
N MET A 42 -0.25 -16.91 11.08
CA MET A 42 0.52 -15.88 10.38
C MET A 42 2.04 -16.12 10.45
N VAL A 43 2.45 -17.31 10.91
CA VAL A 43 3.83 -17.75 10.89
C VAL A 43 4.17 -18.15 9.45
N GLU A 44 5.20 -17.50 8.91
CA GLU A 44 5.83 -17.84 7.65
C GLU A 44 6.28 -19.32 7.68
N MET A 45 5.46 -20.24 7.17
CA MET A 45 5.81 -21.66 7.17
C MET A 45 7.08 -21.89 6.33
N GLY A 46 8.09 -22.51 6.94
CA GLY A 46 9.36 -22.85 6.31
C GLY A 46 10.52 -22.14 7.01
N GLY A 47 11.32 -22.93 7.74
CA GLY A 47 12.57 -22.47 8.34
C GLY A 47 13.53 -22.03 7.25
N TYR A 48 14.11 -20.85 7.43
CA TYR A 48 15.27 -20.43 6.67
C TYR A 48 16.44 -21.36 6.98
N ASP A 49 17.29 -21.63 5.98
CA ASP A 49 18.54 -22.33 6.23
C ASP A 49 19.47 -21.43 7.07
N ASP A 50 20.37 -22.05 7.83
CA ASP A 50 21.42 -21.34 8.56
C ASP A 50 22.19 -20.43 7.59
N GLY A 51 22.29 -19.13 7.90
CA GLY A 51 22.98 -18.13 7.06
C GLY A 51 22.09 -17.28 6.14
N TRP A 52 20.76 -17.42 6.19
CA TRP A 52 19.86 -16.55 5.41
C TRP A 52 20.06 -15.05 5.67
N GLU A 53 20.35 -14.66 6.91
CA GLU A 53 20.58 -13.25 7.25
C GLU A 53 21.71 -12.64 6.42
N ASP A 54 22.82 -13.36 6.27
CA ASP A 54 23.97 -12.94 5.46
C ASP A 54 23.63 -12.94 3.97
N VAL A 55 22.98 -13.99 3.46
CA VAL A 55 22.53 -14.07 2.06
C VAL A 55 21.62 -12.89 1.72
N SER A 56 20.62 -12.63 2.57
CA SER A 56 19.67 -11.52 2.38
C SER A 56 20.37 -10.17 2.44
N LYS A 57 21.26 -9.96 3.42
CA LYS A 57 22.01 -8.71 3.56
C LYS A 57 22.91 -8.47 2.35
N ASN A 58 23.73 -9.46 1.97
CA ASN A 58 24.66 -9.36 0.84
C ASN A 58 23.90 -9.10 -0.47
N TYR A 59 22.75 -9.76 -0.68
CA TYR A 59 21.92 -9.50 -1.85
C TYR A 59 21.39 -8.05 -1.87
N ARG A 60 20.83 -7.56 -0.76
CA ARG A 60 20.33 -6.18 -0.65
C ARG A 60 21.44 -5.14 -0.81
N GLU A 61 22.64 -5.41 -0.30
CA GLU A 61 23.83 -4.58 -0.50
C GLU A 61 24.26 -4.55 -1.97
N SER A 62 24.26 -5.70 -2.66
CA SER A 62 24.56 -5.78 -4.11
C SER A 62 23.59 -4.96 -4.97
N LYS A 63 22.36 -4.72 -4.46
CA LYS A 63 21.34 -3.87 -5.08
C LYS A 63 21.33 -2.44 -4.55
N SER A 64 22.39 -2.03 -3.85
CA SER A 64 22.53 -0.67 -3.28
C SER A 64 21.34 -0.25 -2.41
N TRP A 65 20.71 -1.21 -1.72
CA TRP A 65 19.50 -1.00 -0.92
C TRP A 65 18.33 -0.38 -1.72
N GLN A 66 18.27 -0.63 -3.02
CA GLN A 66 17.19 -0.16 -3.89
C GLN A 66 16.13 -1.26 -4.07
N CYS A 67 14.86 -0.86 -4.00
CA CYS A 67 13.75 -1.73 -4.39
C CYS A 67 13.80 -2.00 -5.89
N GLU A 68 13.92 -3.26 -6.31
CA GLU A 68 14.00 -3.66 -7.70
C GLU A 68 12.67 -3.45 -8.45
N GLU A 69 11.55 -3.27 -7.74
CA GLU A 69 10.20 -3.04 -8.29
C GLU A 69 9.87 -1.56 -8.51
N CYS A 70 9.83 -0.76 -7.43
CA CYS A 70 9.46 0.66 -7.51
C CYS A 70 10.66 1.61 -7.55
N LYS A 71 11.89 1.09 -7.52
CA LYS A 71 13.16 1.83 -7.61
C LYS A 71 13.47 2.77 -6.43
N VAL A 72 12.64 2.77 -5.37
CA VAL A 72 12.93 3.55 -4.17
C VAL A 72 14.21 3.06 -3.50
N SER A 73 15.14 3.98 -3.28
CA SER A 73 16.32 3.75 -2.46
C SER A 73 15.93 3.79 -0.99
N LEU A 74 16.33 2.76 -0.27
CA LEU A 74 16.14 2.58 1.17
C LEU A 74 17.49 2.53 1.90
N LEU A 75 18.53 3.13 1.33
CA LEU A 75 19.88 3.13 1.90
C LEU A 75 19.92 3.66 3.35
N GLN A 76 19.13 4.69 3.64
CA GLN A 76 18.99 5.28 4.98
C GLN A 76 17.92 4.58 5.84
N ASN A 77 17.17 3.63 5.26
CA ASN A 77 16.04 2.94 5.90
C ASN A 77 16.09 1.44 5.58
N LYS A 78 17.25 0.82 5.78
CA LYS A 78 17.58 -0.55 5.37
C LYS A 78 16.59 -1.62 5.85
N ARG A 79 15.96 -1.39 7.01
CA ARG A 79 14.92 -2.28 7.57
C ARG A 79 13.67 -2.39 6.71
N LEU A 80 13.43 -1.43 5.81
CA LEU A 80 12.24 -1.39 4.95
C LEU A 80 12.44 -2.16 3.63
N LEU A 81 13.64 -2.71 3.38
CA LEU A 81 13.96 -3.50 2.19
C LEU A 81 14.16 -4.95 2.57
N HIS A 82 13.43 -5.85 1.94
CA HIS A 82 13.47 -7.29 2.17
C HIS A 82 13.98 -8.01 0.92
N THR A 83 14.46 -9.24 1.11
CA THR A 83 14.74 -10.16 0.01
C THR A 83 13.56 -11.09 -0.17
N HIS A 84 13.02 -11.16 -1.38
CA HIS A 84 11.92 -12.03 -1.79
C HIS A 84 12.46 -13.19 -2.65
N HIS A 85 12.10 -14.42 -2.29
CA HIS A 85 12.30 -15.60 -3.14
C HIS A 85 11.21 -15.66 -4.21
N ILE A 86 11.57 -15.48 -5.48
CA ILE A 86 10.66 -15.37 -6.62
C ILE A 86 9.80 -16.63 -6.79
N ASN A 87 10.41 -17.81 -6.65
CA ASN A 87 9.71 -19.10 -6.74
C ASN A 87 8.98 -19.50 -5.44
N GLY A 88 9.15 -18.74 -4.35
CA GLY A 88 8.62 -19.06 -3.02
C GLY A 88 9.34 -20.18 -2.27
N VAL A 89 10.44 -20.73 -2.81
CA VAL A 89 11.26 -21.77 -2.18
C VAL A 89 12.36 -21.10 -1.37
N LYS A 90 12.18 -21.02 -0.04
CA LYS A 90 13.08 -20.28 0.88
C LYS A 90 14.53 -20.78 0.93
N ARG A 91 14.77 -22.02 0.51
CA ARG A 91 16.12 -22.63 0.45
C ARG A 91 16.86 -22.35 -0.86
N ASP A 92 16.14 -21.89 -1.89
CA ASP A 92 16.75 -21.62 -3.19
C ASP A 92 17.37 -20.22 -3.21
N ASN A 93 18.60 -20.14 -2.69
CA ASN A 93 19.35 -18.89 -2.53
C ASN A 93 20.12 -18.46 -3.80
N LYS A 94 19.79 -19.02 -4.97
CA LYS A 94 20.37 -18.56 -6.24
C LYS A 94 20.04 -17.09 -6.44
N LEU A 95 21.02 -16.27 -6.83
CA LEU A 95 20.81 -14.84 -7.09
C LEU A 95 19.67 -14.57 -8.09
N SER A 96 19.49 -15.46 -9.08
CA SER A 96 18.39 -15.39 -10.05
C SER A 96 17.00 -15.62 -9.46
N ASN A 97 16.91 -16.18 -8.25
CA ASN A 97 15.67 -16.42 -7.52
C ASN A 97 15.42 -15.36 -6.43
N LEU A 98 16.34 -14.43 -6.21
CA LEU A 98 16.20 -13.39 -5.21
C LEU A 98 15.76 -12.06 -5.85
N LYS A 99 14.98 -11.28 -5.11
CA LYS A 99 14.58 -9.92 -5.49
C LYS A 99 14.54 -9.00 -4.27
N ALA A 100 15.17 -7.83 -4.35
CA ALA A 100 15.17 -6.86 -3.26
C ALA A 100 13.93 -5.97 -3.40
N LEU A 101 13.01 -6.03 -2.43
CA LEU A 101 11.72 -5.35 -2.49
C LEU A 101 11.49 -4.51 -1.23
N CYS A 102 10.96 -3.29 -1.38
CA CYS A 102 10.46 -2.55 -0.23
C CYS A 102 9.25 -3.28 0.37
N LEU A 103 8.98 -3.10 1.66
CA LEU A 103 7.87 -3.75 2.37
C LEU A 103 6.53 -3.68 1.61
N ASP A 104 6.18 -2.52 1.04
CA ASP A 104 4.95 -2.34 0.27
C ASP A 104 4.93 -3.16 -1.03
N CYS A 105 6.03 -3.19 -1.79
CA CYS A 105 6.13 -4.01 -3.01
C CYS A 105 6.20 -5.51 -2.67
N HIS A 106 6.79 -5.87 -1.54
CA HIS A 106 6.93 -7.25 -1.08
C HIS A 106 5.57 -7.84 -0.68
N ARG A 107 4.75 -7.13 0.12
CA ARG A 107 3.38 -7.59 0.47
C ARG A 107 2.43 -7.70 -0.73
N LYS A 108 2.79 -7.10 -1.87
CA LYS A 108 2.05 -7.17 -3.14
C LYS A 108 2.49 -8.36 -4.01
N GLN A 109 3.53 -9.11 -3.61
CA GLN A 109 3.96 -10.32 -4.33
C GLN A 109 3.00 -11.50 -4.03
N PRO A 110 2.85 -12.45 -4.97
CA PRO A 110 2.09 -13.67 -4.72
C PRO A 110 2.57 -14.40 -3.46
N LYS A 111 1.64 -14.99 -2.70
CA LYS A 111 1.92 -15.77 -1.48
C LYS A 111 2.59 -14.98 -0.36
N HIS A 112 2.54 -13.64 -0.41
CA HIS A 112 3.00 -12.75 0.66
C HIS A 112 1.86 -11.95 1.28
N ASP A 113 0.64 -12.46 1.08
CA ASP A 113 -0.60 -11.87 1.55
C ASP A 113 -0.74 -11.89 3.08
N TYR A 114 0.15 -12.53 3.83
CA TYR A 114 0.21 -12.40 5.29
C TYR A 114 1.11 -11.23 5.76
N MET A 115 1.94 -10.66 4.86
CA MET A 115 2.96 -9.69 5.22
C MET A 115 2.37 -8.33 5.58
N ARG A 116 2.61 -7.87 6.80
CA ARG A 116 2.04 -6.62 7.30
C ARG A 116 2.98 -5.45 7.07
N VAL A 117 2.40 -4.26 6.89
CA VAL A 117 3.13 -2.99 6.84
C VAL A 117 2.43 -2.03 7.80
N THR A 118 3.21 -1.38 8.66
CA THR A 118 2.65 -0.36 9.56
C THR A 118 2.35 0.92 8.77
N HIS A 119 1.40 1.73 9.23
CA HIS A 119 1.12 3.02 8.58
C HIS A 119 2.38 3.91 8.53
N SER A 120 3.16 3.96 9.61
CA SER A 120 4.41 4.71 9.66
C SER A 120 5.47 4.23 8.66
N ASP A 121 5.58 2.91 8.45
CA ASP A 121 6.50 2.36 7.44
C ASP A 121 6.03 2.71 6.03
N MET A 122 4.71 2.63 5.77
CA MET A 122 4.14 3.02 4.49
C MET A 122 4.38 4.50 4.21
N GLN A 123 4.12 5.39 5.18
CA GLN A 123 4.39 6.83 5.05
C GLN A 123 5.88 7.10 4.77
N THR A 124 6.77 6.38 5.45
CA THR A 124 8.22 6.51 5.19
C THR A 124 8.55 6.12 3.74
N ILE A 125 7.99 5.02 3.23
CA ILE A 125 8.20 4.57 1.84
C ILE A 125 7.64 5.60 0.84
N VAL A 126 6.43 6.12 1.08
CA VAL A 126 5.78 7.11 0.22
C VAL A 126 6.58 8.41 0.17
N ARG A 127 7.02 8.92 1.33
CA ARG A 127 7.89 10.10 1.41
C ARG A 127 9.17 9.88 0.62
N LEU A 128 9.86 8.75 0.79
CA LEU A 128 11.09 8.45 0.05
C LEU A 128 10.85 8.32 -1.46
N ARG A 129 9.72 7.75 -1.89
CA ARG A 129 9.32 7.72 -3.30
C ARG A 129 9.13 9.14 -3.84
N ARG A 130 8.51 10.03 -3.06
CA ARG A 130 8.30 11.44 -3.44
C ARG A 130 9.62 12.21 -3.56
N GLU A 131 10.46 12.15 -2.53
CA GLU A 131 11.77 12.82 -2.50
C GLU A 131 12.68 12.36 -3.65
N GLN A 132 12.53 11.12 -4.10
CA GLN A 132 13.28 10.55 -5.21
C GLN A 132 12.57 10.72 -6.57
N SER A 133 11.49 11.51 -6.64
CA SER A 133 10.73 11.77 -7.88
C SER A 133 10.16 10.50 -8.55
N LEU A 134 9.85 9.48 -7.75
CA LEU A 134 9.30 8.20 -8.21
C LEU A 134 7.77 8.20 -8.23
N LEU A 135 7.13 9.18 -7.59
CA LEU A 135 5.67 9.36 -7.66
C LEU A 135 5.33 10.15 -8.92
N ASN A 136 4.86 9.43 -9.94
CA ASN A 136 4.37 10.05 -11.16
C ASN A 136 2.95 10.63 -10.95
N LYS A 137 2.65 11.71 -11.66
CA LYS A 137 1.34 12.35 -11.60
C LYS A 137 0.36 11.62 -12.53
N SER A 138 -0.82 11.28 -12.00
CA SER A 138 -2.04 11.11 -12.80
C SER A 138 -2.07 9.97 -13.82
N ASN A 139 -1.39 8.85 -13.55
CA ASN A 139 -1.54 7.60 -14.31
C ASN A 139 -2.05 6.47 -13.41
N TRP A 140 -3.10 5.76 -13.85
CA TRP A 140 -3.72 4.69 -13.08
C TRP A 140 -2.74 3.57 -12.74
N SER A 141 -1.91 3.14 -13.68
CA SER A 141 -0.93 2.07 -13.44
C SER A 141 0.05 2.43 -12.32
N ASP A 142 0.54 3.67 -12.33
CA ASP A 142 1.41 4.18 -11.26
C ASP A 142 0.66 4.34 -9.94
N ALA A 143 -0.60 4.79 -9.97
CA ALA A 143 -1.43 4.92 -8.77
C ALA A 143 -1.61 3.56 -8.07
N PHE A 144 -1.97 2.50 -8.80
CA PHE A 144 -2.08 1.15 -8.22
C PHE A 144 -0.74 0.64 -7.69
N ARG A 145 0.34 0.88 -8.44
CA ARG A 145 1.68 0.43 -8.04
C ARG A 145 2.16 1.11 -6.76
N MET A 146 1.93 2.42 -6.64
CA MET A 146 2.51 3.25 -5.58
C MET A 146 1.61 3.46 -4.37
N ALA A 147 0.29 3.31 -4.51
CA ALA A 147 -0.64 3.49 -3.40
C ALA A 147 -0.58 2.35 -2.38
N ASP A 148 -1.03 2.65 -1.17
CA ASP A 148 -1.25 1.63 -0.15
C ASP A 148 -2.30 0.61 -0.63
N LYS A 149 -2.04 -0.69 -0.41
CA LYS A 149 -3.01 -1.78 -0.67
C LYS A 149 -4.36 -1.52 0.02
N SER A 150 -4.37 -0.81 1.16
CA SER A 150 -5.60 -0.49 1.89
C SER A 150 -6.57 0.43 1.13
N VAL A 151 -6.08 1.23 0.19
CA VAL A 151 -6.90 2.15 -0.64
C VAL A 151 -7.18 1.62 -2.04
N GLU A 152 -6.70 0.43 -2.39
CA GLU A 152 -6.84 -0.16 -3.73
C GLU A 152 -8.31 -0.29 -4.17
N GLY A 153 -9.21 -0.65 -3.24
CA GLY A 153 -10.64 -0.75 -3.53
C GLY A 153 -11.29 0.58 -3.93
N ILE A 154 -10.73 1.72 -3.48
CA ILE A 154 -11.16 3.07 -3.88
C ILE A 154 -10.64 3.35 -5.29
N LEU A 155 -9.36 3.05 -5.57
CA LEU A 155 -8.77 3.22 -6.89
C LEU A 155 -9.55 2.47 -7.98
N PHE A 156 -9.87 1.19 -7.76
CA PHE A 156 -10.67 0.41 -8.70
C PHE A 156 -12.05 1.02 -8.98
N HIS A 157 -12.72 1.53 -7.95
CA HIS A 157 -14.03 2.16 -8.13
C HIS A 157 -13.91 3.43 -8.97
N TYR A 158 -12.97 4.31 -8.60
CA TYR A 158 -12.80 5.60 -9.27
C TYR A 158 -12.37 5.42 -10.73
N GLN A 159 -11.47 4.47 -11.01
CA GLN A 159 -11.07 4.12 -12.37
C GLN A 159 -12.27 3.65 -13.20
N LYS A 160 -13.07 2.73 -12.66
CA LYS A 160 -14.24 2.18 -13.35
C LYS A 160 -15.33 3.23 -13.56
N SER A 161 -15.46 4.19 -12.65
CA SER A 161 -16.42 5.29 -12.73
C SER A 161 -15.94 6.45 -13.62
N GLY A 162 -14.80 6.32 -14.30
CA GLY A 162 -14.27 7.37 -15.18
C GLY A 162 -13.79 8.62 -14.45
N GLN A 163 -13.51 8.53 -13.15
CA GLN A 163 -13.00 9.64 -12.35
C GLN A 163 -11.54 9.95 -12.72
N GLN A 164 -11.11 11.17 -12.36
CA GLN A 164 -9.70 11.55 -12.52
C GLN A 164 -8.80 10.66 -11.65
N CYS A 165 -7.64 10.26 -12.19
CA CYS A 165 -6.64 9.54 -11.41
C CYS A 165 -6.13 10.42 -10.25
N PRO A 166 -6.08 9.91 -9.00
CA PRO A 166 -5.57 10.67 -7.87
C PRO A 166 -4.06 10.86 -7.93
N TYR A 167 -3.59 11.83 -7.15
CA TYR A 167 -2.23 11.89 -6.63
C TYR A 167 -2.09 10.92 -5.47
N VAL A 168 -1.03 10.12 -5.46
CA VAL A 168 -0.69 9.23 -4.33
C VAL A 168 0.30 9.95 -3.42
N GLY A 169 0.09 9.91 -2.09
CA GLY A 169 1.06 10.43 -1.13
C GLY A 169 1.24 11.95 -1.22
N TYR A 170 0.13 12.68 -1.26
CA TYR A 170 0.11 14.12 -1.49
C TYR A 170 0.42 14.89 -0.21
N GLU A 171 1.41 15.78 -0.26
CA GLU A 171 1.73 16.70 0.85
C GLU A 171 0.67 17.78 0.96
N LEU A 172 -0.05 17.75 2.07
CA LEU A 172 -0.99 18.80 2.44
C LEU A 172 -0.21 19.94 3.06
N THR A 173 -0.28 21.12 2.45
CA THR A 173 0.36 22.34 2.94
C THR A 173 -0.67 23.34 3.49
N ASN A 174 -0.26 24.13 4.49
CA ASN A 174 -1.02 25.28 4.95
C ASN A 174 -0.76 26.53 4.08
N GLU A 175 -1.37 27.65 4.44
CA GLU A 175 -1.21 28.94 3.73
C GLU A 175 0.24 29.47 3.69
N LYS A 176 1.10 28.98 4.60
CA LYS A 176 2.53 29.32 4.66
C LYS A 176 3.41 28.34 3.87
N ASN A 177 2.80 27.43 3.09
CA ASN A 177 3.48 26.32 2.40
C ASN A 177 4.20 25.34 3.33
N GLU A 178 3.82 25.27 4.61
CA GLU A 178 4.36 24.29 5.54
C GLU A 178 3.58 22.98 5.39
N VAL A 179 4.27 21.84 5.31
CA VAL A 179 3.64 20.51 5.25
C VAL A 179 3.01 20.19 6.60
N VAL A 180 1.68 20.02 6.62
CA VAL A 180 0.90 19.72 7.83
C VAL A 180 0.36 18.29 7.86
N GLY A 181 0.52 17.55 6.77
CA GLY A 181 0.07 16.18 6.64
C GLY A 181 0.38 15.55 5.28
N GLU A 182 0.11 14.25 5.18
CA GLU A 182 0.16 13.50 3.93
C GLU A 182 -1.19 12.82 3.73
N LEU A 183 -1.78 13.00 2.54
CA LEU A 183 -3.00 12.31 2.12
C LEU A 183 -2.60 11.08 1.30
N GLU A 184 -3.17 9.91 1.60
CA GLU A 184 -2.89 8.69 0.83
C GLU A 184 -3.32 8.85 -0.63
N LEU A 185 -4.49 9.46 -0.87
CA LEU A 185 -4.98 9.82 -2.20
C LEU A 185 -5.47 11.27 -2.18
N ALA A 186 -5.20 12.05 -3.22
CA ALA A 186 -5.67 13.43 -3.33
C ALA A 186 -6.10 13.80 -4.75
N TRP A 187 -7.10 14.66 -4.83
CA TRP A 187 -7.48 15.38 -6.04
C TRP A 187 -7.40 16.88 -5.76
N PRO A 188 -6.22 17.50 -5.92
CA PRO A 188 -5.99 18.90 -5.55
C PRO A 188 -6.91 19.88 -6.27
N ALA A 189 -7.26 19.60 -7.53
CA ALA A 189 -8.19 20.43 -8.32
C ALA A 189 -9.58 20.56 -7.66
N PHE A 190 -10.00 19.57 -6.88
CA PHE A 190 -11.30 19.55 -6.20
C PHE A 190 -11.16 19.73 -4.67
N LYS A 191 -9.94 19.90 -4.16
CA LYS A 191 -9.61 19.86 -2.73
C LYS A 191 -10.26 18.66 -2.02
N THR A 192 -10.25 17.49 -2.63
CA THR A 192 -10.74 16.26 -2.02
C THR A 192 -9.61 15.28 -1.80
N GLY A 193 -9.75 14.40 -0.81
CA GLY A 193 -8.72 13.39 -0.56
C GLY A 193 -9.16 12.29 0.40
N ILE A 194 -8.30 11.30 0.51
CA ILE A 194 -8.41 10.19 1.44
C ILE A 194 -7.24 10.27 2.41
N ALA A 195 -7.53 10.23 3.70
CA ALA A 195 -6.53 10.16 4.77
C ALA A 195 -6.80 8.96 5.69
N ILE A 196 -5.76 8.25 6.12
CA ILE A 196 -5.87 7.19 7.15
C ILE A 196 -5.83 7.81 8.55
N ASN A 197 -4.93 8.77 8.78
CA ASN A 197 -4.77 9.42 10.09
C ASN A 197 -5.86 10.48 10.33
N HIS A 198 -6.63 10.33 11.41
CA HIS A 198 -7.73 11.22 11.77
C HIS A 198 -7.30 12.67 12.02
N GLU A 199 -6.13 12.89 12.62
CA GLU A 199 -5.59 14.24 12.83
C GLU A 199 -5.32 14.95 11.50
N ILE A 200 -4.92 14.21 10.47
CA ILE A 200 -4.71 14.74 9.12
C ILE A 200 -6.05 15.10 8.48
N ILE A 201 -7.09 14.28 8.67
CA ILE A 201 -8.46 14.60 8.21
C ILE A 201 -8.91 15.94 8.81
N GLU A 202 -8.78 16.11 10.12
CA GLU A 202 -9.18 17.36 10.80
C GLU A 202 -8.41 18.58 10.32
N LYS A 203 -7.08 18.46 10.17
CA LYS A 203 -6.22 19.53 9.63
C LYS A 203 -6.63 19.89 8.20
N ALA A 204 -6.86 18.90 7.35
CA ALA A 204 -7.27 19.12 5.97
C ALA A 204 -8.63 19.83 5.88
N ASN A 205 -9.60 19.40 6.69
CA ASN A 205 -10.91 20.03 6.74
C ASN A 205 -10.84 21.50 7.17
N LYS A 206 -9.96 21.85 8.12
CA LYS A 206 -9.69 23.25 8.51
C LYS A 206 -9.07 24.08 7.38
N LEU A 207 -8.34 23.44 6.46
CA LEU A 207 -7.77 24.06 5.27
C LEU A 207 -8.74 24.08 4.06
N GLY A 208 -10.01 23.75 4.28
CA GLY A 208 -11.05 23.74 3.25
C GLY A 208 -10.97 22.55 2.29
N TRP A 209 -10.24 21.49 2.65
CA TRP A 209 -10.31 20.23 1.94
C TRP A 209 -11.49 19.39 2.43
N LYS A 210 -12.07 18.58 1.54
CA LYS A 210 -13.03 17.54 1.89
C LYS A 210 -12.29 16.20 1.93
N VAL A 211 -11.74 15.87 3.09
CA VAL A 211 -10.99 14.61 3.29
C VAL A 211 -11.84 13.60 4.03
N ARG A 212 -11.77 12.35 3.59
CA ARG A 212 -12.50 11.22 4.19
C ARG A 212 -11.54 10.11 4.58
N SER A 213 -11.91 9.35 5.59
CA SER A 213 -11.28 8.08 5.88
C SER A 213 -11.61 7.05 4.81
N VAL A 214 -10.77 6.01 4.69
CA VAL A 214 -11.02 4.85 3.82
C VAL A 214 -12.40 4.24 4.09
N GLY A 215 -12.79 4.12 5.37
CA GLY A 215 -14.08 3.56 5.76
C GLY A 215 -15.28 4.42 5.33
N GLU A 216 -15.18 5.74 5.42
CA GLU A 216 -16.22 6.67 4.96
C GLU A 216 -16.37 6.64 3.45
N GLU A 217 -15.26 6.67 2.71
CA GLU A 217 -15.27 6.63 1.25
C GLU A 217 -15.95 5.35 0.76
N ILE A 218 -15.58 4.20 1.33
CA ILE A 218 -16.19 2.93 0.97
C ILE A 218 -17.70 2.91 1.28
N ARG A 219 -18.16 3.54 2.37
CA ARG A 219 -19.60 3.68 2.68
C ARG A 219 -20.32 4.55 1.65
N LEU A 220 -19.70 5.62 1.17
CA LEU A 220 -20.29 6.47 0.14
C LEU A 220 -20.43 5.73 -1.20
N MET A 221 -19.36 5.07 -1.64
CA MET A 221 -19.35 4.21 -2.85
C MET A 221 -20.38 3.07 -2.79
N SER A 222 -20.78 2.69 -1.58
CA SER A 222 -21.77 1.64 -1.32
C SER A 222 -23.21 2.11 -1.50
N ASN A 223 -23.48 3.39 -1.23
CA ASN A 223 -24.80 4.00 -1.26
C ASN A 223 -25.15 4.59 -2.64
N THR A 224 -24.14 4.86 -3.48
CA THR A 224 -24.35 5.31 -4.88
C THR A 224 -24.81 4.20 -5.83
N LYS A 225 -25.10 2.98 -5.32
CA LYS A 225 -25.59 1.82 -6.08
C LYS A 225 -27.10 1.58 -6.04
N THR A 226 -27.89 2.45 -5.43
CA THR A 226 -29.34 2.47 -5.62
C THR A 226 -29.64 3.34 -6.85
N TRP A 227 -30.46 2.83 -7.78
CA TRP A 227 -30.79 3.34 -9.12
C TRP A 227 -30.04 2.67 -10.28
N SER A 228 -30.45 1.44 -10.56
CA SER A 228 -30.65 0.88 -11.90
C SER A 228 -31.77 -0.13 -11.82
#